data_AF-A0A661DYA5-F1
#
_entry.id   AF-A0A661DYA5-F1
#
_cell.length_a   1.000
_cell.length_b   1.000
_cell.length_c   1.000
_cell.angle_alpha   90.00
_cell.angle_beta   90.00
_cell.angle_gamma   90.00
#
_symmetry.space_group_name_H-M   'P 1'
#
loop_
_entity.id
_entity.type
_entity.pdbx_description
1 polymer ?
#
loop_
_entity_poly.entity_id
_entity_poly.type
_entity_poly.pdbx_seq_one_letter_code
_entity_poly.pdbx_strand_id
1 'polypeptide(L)'
;MSLADQLTRMRTQFPILGKLNQAKITLFFSISDGQDRARTFIIHNTDFNTAWLQGISELENIQKSQNLISPWIRIEAIHAVTQLSLAHYEQQLTKVKRNYSRKGISFDSEFKLAITEQELNANA
;
A
#
# COMPACT_ATOMS: atom_id res chain seq x y z
N MET A 1 3.48 19.75 -5.95
CA MET A 1 4.29 19.42 -4.75
C MET A 1 5.29 18.39 -5.20
N SER A 2 6.59 18.54 -4.91
CA SER A 2 7.58 17.58 -5.42
C SER A 2 7.42 16.19 -4.76
N LEU A 3 8.03 15.16 -5.37
CA LEU A 3 8.07 13.82 -4.75
C LEU A 3 8.76 13.86 -3.37
N ALA A 4 9.89 14.58 -3.28
CA ALA A 4 10.66 14.73 -2.05
C ALA A 4 9.85 15.41 -0.93
N ASP A 5 9.05 16.43 -1.27
CA ASP A 5 8.17 17.10 -0.29
C ASP A 5 7.08 16.15 0.23
N GLN A 6 6.48 15.37 -0.67
CA GLN A 6 5.46 14.38 -0.32
C GLN A 6 6.05 13.31 0.61
N LEU A 7 7.23 12.78 0.29
CA LEU A 7 7.92 11.77 1.09
C LEU A 7 8.31 12.28 2.48
N THR A 8 8.84 13.51 2.56
CA THR A 8 9.18 14.16 3.82
C THR A 8 7.94 14.27 4.71
N ARG A 9 6.82 14.75 4.15
CA ARG A 9 5.54 14.86 4.87
C ARG A 9 5.05 13.48 5.32
N MET A 10 5.02 12.49 4.44
CA MET A 10 4.55 11.14 4.76
C MET A 10 5.40 10.48 5.84
N ARG A 11 6.73 10.66 5.83
CA ARG A 11 7.63 10.06 6.82
C ARG A 11 7.26 10.44 8.26
N THR A 12 6.74 11.65 8.46
CA THR A 12 6.26 12.14 9.77
C THR A 12 4.88 11.57 10.15
N GLN A 13 4.07 11.21 9.15
CA GLN A 13 2.72 10.64 9.32
C GLN A 13 2.72 9.12 9.51
N PHE A 14 3.84 8.46 9.24
CA PHE A 14 4.13 7.13 9.72
C PHE A 14 4.72 7.26 11.14
N PRO A 15 3.89 7.36 12.21
CA PRO A 15 4.41 7.23 13.57
C PRO A 15 5.18 5.92 13.60
N ILE A 16 6.32 5.90 14.30
CA ILE A 16 7.21 4.75 14.42
C ILE A 16 6.36 3.48 14.45
N LEU A 17 6.28 2.80 13.30
CA LEU A 17 5.59 1.53 13.16
C LEU A 17 6.36 0.44 13.91
N GLY A 18 7.23 0.81 14.87
CA GLY A 18 7.84 -0.05 15.87
C GLY A 18 6.84 -0.69 16.84
N LYS A 19 5.54 -0.58 16.57
CA LYS A 19 4.48 -1.43 17.13
C LYS A 19 3.76 -2.31 16.10
N LEU A 20 4.20 -2.34 14.84
CA LEU A 20 3.88 -3.45 13.96
C LEU A 20 4.60 -4.66 14.54
N ASN A 21 3.90 -5.37 15.42
CA ASN A 21 4.33 -6.65 15.95
C ASN A 21 4.13 -7.72 14.87
N GLN A 22 4.77 -7.51 13.71
CA GLN A 22 4.72 -8.36 12.54
C GLN A 22 6.16 -8.73 12.21
N ALA A 23 6.42 -10.03 12.07
CA ALA A 23 7.74 -10.54 11.68
C ALA A 23 8.19 -10.04 10.29
N LYS A 24 7.26 -9.49 9.50
CA LYS A 24 7.45 -8.98 8.14
C LYS A 24 6.71 -7.66 7.97
N ILE A 25 7.42 -6.61 7.58
CA ILE A 25 6.89 -5.33 7.13
C ILE A 25 6.50 -5.47 5.65
N THR A 26 5.25 -5.11 5.33
CA THR A 26 4.77 -5.03 3.94
C THR A 26 4.22 -3.63 3.69
N LEU A 27 4.79 -2.96 2.69
CA LEU A 27 4.42 -1.63 2.25
C LEU A 27 3.91 -1.68 0.82
N PHE A 28 2.77 -1.07 0.57
CA PHE A 28 2.18 -0.92 -0.77
C PHE A 28 2.41 0.50 -1.24
N PHE A 29 2.85 0.65 -2.48
CA PHE A 29 3.14 1.93 -3.10
C PHE A 29 2.27 2.10 -4.34
N SER A 30 1.84 3.32 -4.58
CA SER A 30 1.23 3.73 -5.83
C SER A 30 1.77 5.09 -6.27
N ILE A 31 1.99 5.24 -7.57
CA ILE A 31 2.46 6.47 -8.20
C ILE A 31 1.72 6.71 -9.53
N SER A 32 1.25 7.94 -9.75
CA SER A 32 0.51 8.34 -10.95
C SER A 32 0.71 9.83 -11.25
N ASP A 33 0.41 10.26 -12.47
CA ASP A 33 0.26 11.67 -12.86
C ASP A 33 -1.19 12.17 -12.74
N GLY A 34 -2.13 11.30 -12.35
CA GLY A 34 -3.56 11.58 -12.26
C GLY A 34 -4.31 11.50 -13.60
N GLN A 35 -3.62 11.21 -14.71
CA GLN A 35 -4.22 10.98 -16.03
C GLN A 35 -4.25 9.50 -16.37
N ASP A 36 -3.15 8.82 -16.11
CA ASP A 36 -3.00 7.39 -16.34
C ASP A 36 -3.21 6.56 -15.07
N ARG A 37 -3.52 5.28 -15.28
CA ARG A 37 -3.63 4.31 -14.18
C ARG A 37 -2.33 4.31 -13.36
N ALA A 38 -2.48 4.41 -12.04
CA ALA A 38 -1.34 4.35 -11.13
C ALA A 38 -0.54 3.06 -11.31
N ARG A 39 0.78 3.19 -11.29
CA ARG A 39 1.67 2.04 -11.10
C ARG A 39 1.70 1.68 -9.63
N THR A 40 1.49 0.41 -9.33
CA THR A 40 1.53 -0.12 -7.96
C THR A 40 2.64 -1.14 -7.81
N PHE A 41 3.24 -1.18 -6.62
CA PHE A 41 4.25 -2.18 -6.27
C PHE A 41 4.27 -2.42 -4.76
N ILE A 42 4.86 -3.54 -4.35
CA ILE A 42 4.89 -4.00 -2.96
C ILE A 42 6.35 -4.18 -2.55
N ILE A 43 6.70 -3.67 -1.36
CA ILE A 43 7.99 -3.93 -0.71
C ILE A 43 7.75 -4.77 0.53
N HIS A 44 8.57 -5.81 0.68
CA HIS A 44 8.62 -6.65 1.85
C HIS A 44 9.99 -6.54 2.52
N ASN A 45 10.02 -6.38 3.84
CA ASN A 45 11.26 -6.38 4.60
C ASN A 45 11.01 -6.83 6.05
N THR A 46 12.06 -7.06 6.83
CA THR A 46 11.97 -7.26 8.29
C THR A 46 12.16 -5.95 9.06
N ASP A 47 12.70 -4.92 8.43
CA ASP A 47 12.90 -3.58 9.00
C ASP A 47 12.12 -2.52 8.20
N PHE A 48 11.41 -1.65 8.91
CA PHE A 48 10.60 -0.61 8.30
C PHE A 48 11.44 0.44 7.58
N ASN A 49 12.57 0.88 8.15
CA ASN A 49 13.40 1.90 7.52
C ASN A 49 13.99 1.40 6.20
N THR A 50 14.41 0.14 6.18
CA THR A 50 14.92 -0.52 4.98
C THR A 50 13.83 -0.67 3.92
N ALA A 51 12.62 -1.11 4.30
CA ALA A 51 11.47 -1.17 3.38
C ALA A 51 11.14 0.21 2.80
N TRP A 52 11.17 1.24 3.65
CA TRP A 52 10.88 2.62 3.26
C TRP A 52 11.90 3.15 2.25
N LEU A 53 13.20 2.98 2.51
CA LEU A 53 14.27 3.41 1.60
C LEU A 53 14.21 2.66 0.25
N GLN A 54 13.91 1.35 0.28
CA GLN A 54 13.70 0.56 -0.94
C GLN A 54 12.52 1.11 -1.75
N GLY A 55 11.40 1.43 -1.09
CA GLY A 55 10.25 2.02 -1.74
C GLY A 55 10.49 3.40 -2.33
N ILE A 56 11.25 4.26 -1.64
CA ILE A 56 11.66 5.58 -2.17
C ILE A 56 12.48 5.41 -3.45
N SER A 57 13.49 4.55 -3.42
CA SER A 57 14.34 4.29 -4.59
C SER A 57 13.52 3.86 -5.80
N GLU A 58 12.53 2.98 -5.59
CA GLU A 58 11.64 2.54 -6.67
C GLU A 58 10.69 3.66 -7.16
N LEU A 59 10.16 4.50 -6.27
CA LEU A 59 9.36 5.67 -6.68
C LEU A 59 10.18 6.63 -7.56
N GLU A 60 11.44 6.89 -7.20
CA GLU A 60 12.34 7.76 -7.96
C GLU A 60 12.67 7.15 -9.33
N ASN A 61 12.92 5.84 -9.39
CA ASN A 61 13.12 5.11 -10.64
C ASN A 61 11.90 5.21 -11.57
N ILE A 62 10.70 5.01 -11.02
CA ILE A 62 9.45 5.13 -11.79
C ILE A 62 9.25 6.57 -12.26
N GLN A 63 9.40 7.56 -11.38
CA GLN A 63 9.28 8.98 -11.71
C GLN A 63 10.19 9.34 -12.90
N LYS A 64 11.46 8.93 -12.85
CA LYS A 64 12.43 9.19 -13.90
C LYS A 64 12.09 8.45 -15.19
N SER A 65 11.77 7.17 -15.12
CA SER A 65 11.49 6.35 -16.32
C SER A 65 10.24 6.81 -17.08
N GLN A 66 9.30 7.46 -16.41
CA GLN A 66 8.06 7.98 -17.00
C GLN A 66 8.04 9.51 -17.16
N ASN A 67 9.14 10.20 -16.83
CA ASN A 67 9.22 11.66 -16.85
C ASN A 67 8.08 12.37 -16.07
N LEU A 68 7.69 11.82 -14.90
CA LEU A 68 6.62 12.41 -14.09
C LEU A 68 7.10 13.69 -13.40
N ILE A 69 6.47 14.82 -13.70
CA ILE A 69 6.90 16.14 -13.20
C ILE A 69 6.45 16.38 -11.75
N SER A 70 5.20 16.05 -11.42
CA SER A 70 4.62 16.21 -10.08
C SER A 70 3.70 15.02 -9.77
N PRO A 71 4.27 13.81 -9.59
CA PRO A 71 3.48 12.62 -9.38
C PRO A 71 2.70 12.68 -8.07
N TRP A 72 1.57 11.99 -8.04
CA TRP A 72 0.78 11.72 -6.85
C TRP A 72 1.22 10.37 -6.32
N ILE A 73 1.57 10.31 -5.03
CA ILE A 73 1.94 9.06 -4.38
C ILE A 73 0.96 8.68 -3.27
N ARG A 74 0.78 7.38 -3.05
CA ARG A 74 0.17 6.84 -1.85
C ARG A 74 0.99 5.64 -1.38
N ILE A 75 1.20 5.59 -0.06
CA ILE A 75 1.94 4.52 0.62
C ILE A 75 1.04 3.97 1.72
N GLU A 76 0.81 2.67 1.71
CA GLU A 76 -0.02 1.97 2.70
C GLU A 76 0.82 0.92 3.42
N ALA A 77 0.56 0.69 4.71
CA ALA A 77 1.21 -0.35 5.50
C ALA A 77 0.16 -1.25 6.17
N ILE A 78 0.50 -2.53 6.31
CA ILE A 78 -0.35 -3.47 7.02
C ILE A 78 -0.35 -3.15 8.50
N HIS A 79 -1.49 -2.72 9.04
CA HIS A 79 -1.64 -2.49 10.48
C HIS A 79 -1.90 -3.79 11.26
N ALA A 80 -2.80 -4.63 10.75
CA ALA A 80 -3.21 -5.87 11.39
C ALA A 80 -3.62 -6.91 10.34
N VAL A 81 -3.46 -8.19 10.67
CA VAL A 81 -3.79 -9.32 9.80
C VAL A 81 -4.75 -10.25 10.53
N THR A 82 -5.76 -10.74 9.84
CA THR A 82 -6.66 -11.78 10.35
C THR A 82 -6.84 -12.83 9.26
N GLN A 83 -6.47 -14.08 9.56
CA GLN A 83 -6.74 -15.19 8.68
C GLN A 83 -8.23 -15.56 8.76
N LEU A 84 -8.88 -15.70 7.61
CA LEU A 84 -10.30 -16.06 7.50
C LEU A 84 -10.48 -17.15 6.46
N SER A 85 -11.48 -18.02 6.67
CA SER A 85 -11.96 -18.91 5.61
C SER A 85 -12.81 -18.12 4.61
N LEU A 86 -12.91 -18.64 3.38
CA LEU A 86 -13.75 -18.04 2.34
C LEU A 86 -15.20 -17.88 2.81
N ALA A 87 -15.78 -18.90 3.45
CA ALA A 87 -17.14 -18.86 3.96
C ALA A 87 -17.37 -17.72 4.98
N HIS A 88 -16.42 -17.49 5.90
CA HIS A 88 -16.52 -16.38 6.84
C HIS A 88 -16.34 -15.02 6.15
N TYR A 89 -15.49 -14.95 5.13
CA TYR A 89 -15.31 -13.72 4.34
C TYR A 89 -16.59 -13.37 3.56
N GLU A 90 -17.23 -14.34 2.90
CA GLU A 90 -18.51 -14.16 2.21
C GLU A 90 -19.60 -13.66 3.16
N GLN A 91 -19.67 -14.21 4.38
CA GLN A 91 -20.58 -13.73 5.42
C GLN A 91 -20.30 -12.29 5.87
N GLN A 92 -19.04 -11.83 5.82
CA GLN A 92 -18.71 -10.44 6.11
C GLN A 92 -19.12 -9.52 4.95
N LEU A 93 -18.99 -9.98 3.70
CA LEU A 93 -19.37 -9.21 2.51
C LEU A 93 -20.87 -8.89 2.46
N THR A 94 -21.74 -9.75 3.00
CA THR A 94 -23.19 -9.47 3.07
C THR A 94 -23.54 -8.27 3.98
N LYS A 95 -22.62 -7.86 4.85
CA LYS A 95 -22.81 -6.76 5.81
C LYS A 95 -22.32 -5.41 5.31
N VAL A 96 -21.68 -5.38 4.14
CA VAL A 96 -21.11 -4.15 3.56
C VAL A 96 -21.69 -3.90 2.18
N LYS A 97 -21.84 -2.63 1.81
CA LYS A 97 -22.24 -2.24 0.46
C LYS A 97 -21.13 -2.64 -0.52
N ARG A 98 -21.51 -3.00 -1.75
CA ARG A 98 -20.56 -3.21 -2.86
C ARG A 98 -19.61 -2.00 -2.97
N ASN A 99 -18.31 -2.28 -3.01
CA ASN A 99 -17.22 -1.29 -3.05
C ASN A 99 -17.07 -0.43 -1.77
N TYR A 100 -17.50 -0.94 -0.61
CA TYR A 100 -17.30 -0.29 0.70
C TYR A 100 -16.55 -1.20 1.69
N SER A 101 -15.65 -2.06 1.20
CA SER A 101 -14.76 -2.81 2.09
C SER A 101 -13.83 -1.82 2.80
N ARG A 102 -13.54 -2.04 4.08
CA ARG A 102 -12.58 -1.23 4.86
C ARG A 102 -11.26 -1.96 5.11
N LYS A 103 -11.03 -3.03 4.35
CA LYS A 103 -9.91 -3.95 4.53
C LYS A 103 -9.43 -4.38 3.16
N GLY A 104 -8.11 -4.50 3.00
CA GLY A 104 -7.49 -5.26 1.92
C GLY A 104 -7.67 -6.77 2.11
N ILE A 105 -7.34 -7.54 1.09
CA ILE A 105 -7.31 -9.01 1.11
C ILE A 105 -5.98 -9.50 0.57
N SER A 106 -5.49 -10.62 1.12
CA SER A 106 -4.38 -11.37 0.55
C SER A 106 -4.77 -12.82 0.38
N PHE A 107 -4.36 -13.41 -0.74
CA PHE A 107 -4.62 -14.82 -1.07
C PHE A 107 -3.47 -15.74 -0.67
N ASP A 108 -2.37 -15.18 -0.18
CA ASP A 108 -1.25 -15.89 0.43
C ASP A 108 -0.77 -15.20 1.70
N SER A 109 -0.07 -15.94 2.57
CA SER A 109 0.45 -15.43 3.84
C SER A 109 1.66 -14.51 3.69
N GLU A 110 2.28 -14.47 2.51
CA GLU A 110 3.44 -13.64 2.22
C GLU A 110 3.06 -12.28 1.60
N PHE A 111 1.77 -12.05 1.31
CA PHE A 111 1.25 -10.85 0.65
C PHE A 111 1.78 -10.64 -0.78
N LYS A 112 2.09 -11.73 -1.49
CA LYS A 112 2.51 -11.69 -2.90
C LYS A 112 1.34 -11.39 -3.84
N LEU A 113 0.15 -11.88 -3.49
CA LEU A 113 -1.12 -11.66 -4.16
C LEU A 113 -2.08 -10.97 -3.17
N ALA A 114 -1.77 -9.70 -2.89
CA ALA A 114 -2.57 -8.84 -2.05
C ALA A 114 -3.23 -7.73 -2.86
N ILE A 115 -4.44 -7.35 -2.45
CA ILE A 115 -5.24 -6.27 -3.03
C ILE A 115 -5.57 -5.29 -1.90
N THR A 116 -5.26 -4.01 -2.08
CA THR A 116 -5.50 -2.99 -1.04
C THR A 116 -6.99 -2.68 -0.90
N GLU A 117 -7.36 -1.97 0.19
CA GLU A 117 -8.74 -1.47 0.36
C GLU A 117 -9.17 -0.65 -0.87
N GLN A 118 -8.30 0.23 -1.35
CA GLN A 118 -8.61 1.11 -2.47
C GLN A 118 -8.83 0.32 -3.76
N GLU A 119 -7.97 -0.66 -4.04
CA GLU A 119 -8.09 -1.51 -5.22
C GLU A 119 -9.36 -2.36 -5.18
N LEU A 120 -9.71 -2.93 -4.01
CA LEU A 120 -10.97 -3.67 -3.81
C LEU A 120 -12.21 -2.79 -4.02
N ASN A 121 -12.13 -1.52 -3.66
CA ASN A 121 -13.22 -0.56 -3.83
C ASN A 121 -13.20 0.13 -5.20
N ALA A 122 -12.45 -0.39 -6.17
CA ALA A 122 -12.34 0.15 -7.53
C ALA A 122 -11.84 1.61 -7.59
N ASN A 123 -11.01 2.04 -6.63
CA ASN A 123 -10.52 3.41 -6.50
C ASN A 123 -11.62 4.48 -6.41
N ALA A 124 -12.82 4.09 -5.97
CA ALA A 124 -13.95 4.98 -5.71
C ALA A 124 -13.78 5.82 -4.44
#